data_AF-A0A1W9VJ82-F1
#
_entry.id   AF-A0A1W9VJ82-F1
#
_cell.length_a   1.000
_cell.length_b   1.000
_cell.length_c   1.000
_cell.angle_alpha   90.00
_cell.angle_beta   90.00
_cell.angle_gamma   90.00
#
_symmetry.space_group_name_H-M   'P 1'
#
loop_
_entity.id
_entity.type
_entity.pdbx_description
1 polymer ?
#
loop_
_entity_poly.entity_id
_entity_poly.type
_entity_poly.pdbx_seq_one_letter_code
_entity_poly.pdbx_strand_id
1 'polypeptide(L)'
;MNTSGYVTIVGTGATTITATKAGDDNYNSITDSYILTVERPFITTWDFVGAAGSYSVTIPTRSNWAYDCYIDWGDNSVEHYTRNSGLSTNPSHEYTIGNEKIIKIYGTFPAIYFGSAGSTDIKSIDQWGDVVWEDFYSAFSGCTNLQMKATDIPIITNNI
;
A
#
# COMPACT_ATOMS: atom_id res chain seq x y z
N MET A 1 5.54 -7.53 25.99
CA MET A 1 4.23 -6.89 26.19
C MET A 1 4.26 -6.18 27.53
N ASN A 2 3.87 -4.91 27.61
CA ASN A 2 3.63 -4.28 28.92
C ASN A 2 2.31 -4.82 29.51
N THR A 3 2.07 -4.60 30.80
CA THR A 3 0.85 -5.03 31.52
C THR A 3 -0.46 -4.43 30.99
N SER A 4 -0.39 -3.62 29.93
CA SER A 4 -1.52 -2.95 29.28
C SER A 4 -1.86 -3.54 27.89
N GLY A 5 -1.12 -4.53 27.41
CA GLY A 5 -1.39 -5.21 26.13
C GLY A 5 -0.98 -4.43 24.87
N TYR A 6 -0.23 -3.33 25.01
CA TYR A 6 0.25 -2.57 23.85
C TYR A 6 1.45 -3.26 23.17
N VAL A 7 1.42 -3.25 21.84
CA VAL A 7 2.51 -3.69 20.96
C VAL A 7 3.20 -2.45 20.40
N THR A 8 4.53 -2.39 20.52
CA THR A 8 5.34 -1.35 19.90
C THR A 8 6.00 -1.92 18.65
N ILE A 9 5.74 -1.29 17.51
CA ILE A 9 6.42 -1.62 16.26
C ILE A 9 7.81 -0.96 16.31
N VAL A 10 8.87 -1.76 16.21
CA VAL A 10 10.28 -1.29 16.26
C VAL A 10 11.04 -1.53 14.96
N GLY A 11 10.43 -2.25 14.01
CA GLY A 11 11.02 -2.60 12.72
C GLY A 11 10.08 -3.46 11.90
N THR A 12 10.46 -3.72 10.64
CA THR A 12 9.76 -4.68 9.79
C THR A 12 9.99 -6.12 10.23
N GLY A 13 9.11 -7.00 9.79
CA GLY A 13 9.17 -8.43 10.07
C GLY A 13 7.83 -8.99 10.51
N ALA A 14 7.81 -10.30 10.74
CA ALA A 14 6.65 -11.01 11.26
C ALA A 14 6.91 -11.43 12.71
N THR A 15 5.89 -11.28 13.56
CA THR A 15 5.88 -11.84 14.91
C THR A 15 4.54 -12.48 15.19
N THR A 16 4.53 -13.55 15.97
CA THR A 16 3.29 -14.16 16.45
C THR A 16 2.89 -13.54 17.78
N ILE A 17 1.66 -13.05 17.86
CA ILE A 17 1.01 -12.65 19.10
C ILE A 17 0.16 -13.83 19.55
N THR A 18 0.49 -14.41 20.69
CA THR A 18 -0.25 -15.52 21.27
C THR A 18 -1.01 -15.05 22.50
N ALA A 19 -2.31 -15.34 22.53
CA ALA A 19 -3.15 -15.14 23.70
C ALA A 19 -3.54 -16.51 24.26
N THR A 20 -3.21 -16.76 25.52
CA THR A 20 -3.57 -18.00 26.22
C THR A 20 -4.45 -17.68 27.42
N LYS A 21 -5.56 -18.39 27.54
CA LYS A 21 -6.38 -18.42 28.75
C LYS A 21 -6.30 -19.82 29.35
N ALA A 22 -5.80 -19.91 30.57
CA ALA A 22 -5.80 -21.16 31.32
C ALA A 22 -7.24 -21.66 31.53
N GLY A 23 -7.41 -22.98 31.54
CA GLY A 23 -8.69 -23.60 31.87
C GLY A 23 -9.02 -23.45 33.34
N ASP A 24 -10.25 -23.80 33.68
CA ASP A 24 -10.75 -23.92 35.05
C ASP A 24 -11.55 -25.23 35.20
N ASP A 25 -12.25 -25.39 36.32
CA ASP A 25 -13.03 -26.61 36.62
C ASP A 25 -14.15 -26.88 35.61
N ASN A 26 -14.58 -25.87 34.84
CA ASN A 26 -15.70 -25.97 33.90
C ASN A 26 -15.26 -25.89 32.43
N TYR A 27 -14.06 -25.35 32.14
CA TYR A 27 -13.60 -25.10 30.77
C TYR A 27 -12.14 -25.49 30.53
N ASN A 28 -11.88 -26.08 29.37
CA ASN A 28 -10.52 -26.36 28.91
C ASN A 28 -9.73 -25.06 28.67
N SER A 29 -8.41 -25.13 28.82
CA SER A 29 -7.53 -24.03 28.38
C SER A 29 -7.65 -23.80 26.88
N ILE A 30 -7.56 -22.54 26.46
CA ILE A 30 -7.55 -22.15 25.06
C ILE A 30 -6.35 -21.27 24.76
N THR A 31 -5.80 -21.44 23.57
CA THR A 31 -4.76 -20.57 23.01
C THR A 31 -5.17 -20.19 21.61
N ASP A 32 -5.02 -18.91 21.29
CA ASP A 32 -5.17 -18.37 19.94
C ASP A 32 -3.92 -17.58 19.55
N SER A 33 -3.66 -17.47 18.27
CA SER A 33 -2.46 -16.79 17.76
C SER A 33 -2.74 -16.02 16.48
N TYR A 34 -2.10 -14.85 16.38
CA TYR A 34 -2.16 -13.99 15.21
C TYR A 34 -0.75 -13.64 14.74
N ILE A 35 -0.49 -13.74 13.43
CA ILE A 35 0.77 -13.27 12.85
C ILE A 35 0.60 -11.78 12.53
N LEU A 36 1.35 -10.95 13.23
CA LEU A 36 1.50 -9.54 12.90
C LEU A 36 2.70 -9.38 11.97
N THR A 37 2.43 -8.98 10.73
CA THR A 37 3.47 -8.62 9.75
C THR A 37 3.56 -7.10 9.64
N VAL A 38 4.78 -6.58 9.70
CA VAL A 38 5.09 -5.17 9.49
C VAL A 38 5.97 -5.05 8.25
N GLU A 39 5.51 -4.26 7.28
CA GLU A 39 6.16 -4.04 5.99
C GLU A 39 6.45 -2.55 5.78
N ARG A 40 7.49 -2.25 5.00
CA ARG A 40 7.71 -0.89 4.47
C ARG A 40 6.79 -0.68 3.27
N PRO A 41 5.93 0.35 3.27
CA PRO A 41 5.06 0.60 2.14
C PRO A 41 5.82 1.18 0.95
N PHE A 42 5.26 1.00 -0.24
CA PHE A 42 5.52 1.88 -1.38
C PHE A 42 4.93 3.26 -1.09
N ILE A 43 5.74 4.32 -1.11
CA ILE A 43 5.33 5.68 -0.74
C ILE A 43 5.49 6.60 -1.94
N THR A 44 4.42 7.35 -2.24
CA THR A 44 4.40 8.35 -3.30
C THR A 44 3.77 9.65 -2.81
N THR A 45 4.25 10.76 -3.35
CA THR A 45 3.66 12.09 -3.15
C THR A 45 2.85 12.47 -4.37
N TRP A 46 1.60 12.88 -4.14
CA TRP A 46 0.65 13.33 -5.14
C TRP A 46 0.25 14.77 -4.83
N ASP A 47 0.22 15.61 -5.84
CA ASP A 47 -0.20 17.00 -5.70
C ASP A 47 -1.07 17.43 -6.89
N PHE A 48 -2.24 17.91 -6.51
CA PHE A 48 -3.36 18.28 -7.35
C PHE A 48 -3.82 19.73 -7.03
N VAL A 49 -2.87 20.55 -6.54
CA VAL A 49 -3.03 22.00 -6.30
C VAL A 49 -3.65 22.70 -7.51
N GLY A 50 -4.70 23.47 -7.24
CA GLY A 50 -5.46 24.23 -8.24
C GLY A 50 -6.87 23.69 -8.51
N ALA A 51 -7.20 22.49 -8.01
CA ALA A 51 -8.57 21.99 -8.05
C ALA A 51 -9.45 22.71 -7.02
N ALA A 52 -10.40 23.52 -7.49
CA ALA A 52 -11.47 24.06 -6.66
C ALA A 52 -12.57 23.00 -6.50
N GLY A 53 -12.70 22.42 -5.31
CA GLY A 53 -13.73 21.43 -4.98
C GLY A 53 -13.19 20.00 -4.84
N SER A 54 -14.10 19.03 -4.95
CA SER A 54 -13.77 17.61 -4.85
C SER A 54 -12.83 17.17 -5.97
N TYR A 55 -11.88 16.30 -5.63
CA TYR A 55 -10.88 15.82 -6.57
C TYR A 55 -10.67 14.30 -6.43
N SER A 56 -10.74 13.60 -7.56
CA SER A 56 -10.58 12.15 -7.63
C SER A 56 -9.15 11.76 -7.97
N VAL A 57 -8.53 10.92 -7.17
CA VAL A 57 -7.25 10.27 -7.49
C VAL A 57 -7.52 8.82 -7.83
N THR A 58 -6.98 8.36 -8.96
CA THR A 58 -7.02 6.95 -9.37
C THR A 58 -5.61 6.39 -9.44
N ILE A 59 -5.37 5.25 -8.78
CA ILE A 59 -4.10 4.52 -8.90
C ILE A 59 -4.28 3.47 -10.00
N PRO A 60 -3.61 3.60 -11.16
CA PRO A 60 -3.85 2.70 -12.27
C PRO A 60 -3.15 1.36 -12.06
N THR A 61 -3.93 0.27 -12.10
CA THR A 61 -3.44 -1.10 -11.96
C THR A 61 -3.31 -1.77 -13.33
N ARG A 62 -2.36 -2.71 -13.45
CA ARG A 62 -2.23 -3.54 -14.65
C ARG A 62 -3.16 -4.74 -14.59
N SER A 63 -3.94 -4.96 -15.64
CA SER A 63 -4.99 -5.98 -15.64
C SER A 63 -4.47 -7.43 -15.56
N ASN A 64 -3.23 -7.70 -15.97
CA ASN A 64 -2.65 -9.04 -16.00
C ASN A 64 -2.40 -9.66 -14.62
N TRP A 65 -2.38 -8.84 -13.57
CA TRP A 65 -2.01 -9.29 -12.23
C TRP A 65 -3.19 -9.22 -11.26
N ALA A 66 -3.10 -10.03 -10.20
CA ALA A 66 -3.99 -9.97 -9.05
C ALA A 66 -3.42 -9.01 -8.00
N TYR A 67 -4.29 -8.37 -7.24
CA TYR A 67 -3.96 -7.39 -6.22
C TYR A 67 -4.67 -7.77 -4.93
N ASP A 68 -3.94 -7.64 -3.82
CA ASP A 68 -4.44 -7.79 -2.47
C ASP A 68 -3.60 -6.89 -1.57
N CYS A 69 -3.92 -5.60 -1.61
CA CYS A 69 -3.13 -4.56 -0.98
C CYS A 69 -4.01 -3.58 -0.19
N TYR A 70 -3.38 -2.86 0.70
CA TYR A 70 -3.99 -1.75 1.42
C TYR A 70 -3.41 -0.44 0.91
N ILE A 71 -4.28 0.56 0.80
CA ILE A 71 -3.94 1.90 0.30
C ILE A 71 -4.31 2.90 1.40
N ASP A 72 -3.30 3.50 2.02
CA ASP A 72 -3.47 4.67 2.89
C ASP A 72 -3.45 5.91 2.00
N TRP A 73 -4.60 6.57 1.90
CA TRP A 73 -4.83 7.73 1.04
C TRP A 73 -4.31 9.05 1.64
N GLY A 74 -3.67 9.01 2.81
CA GLY A 74 -3.04 10.19 3.41
C GLY A 74 -4.02 11.19 4.03
N ASP A 75 -5.27 10.77 4.29
CA ASP A 75 -6.32 11.56 4.94
C ASP A 75 -7.01 10.81 6.12
N ASN A 76 -6.31 9.81 6.66
CA ASN A 76 -6.80 8.84 7.66
C ASN A 76 -7.80 7.81 7.11
N SER A 77 -8.05 7.77 5.80
CA SER A 77 -8.72 6.64 5.17
C SER A 77 -7.70 5.60 4.69
N VAL A 78 -8.05 4.33 4.92
CA VAL A 78 -7.32 3.18 4.42
C VAL A 78 -8.32 2.27 3.70
N GLU A 79 -8.04 1.96 2.44
CA GLU A 79 -8.83 1.04 1.63
C GLU A 79 -8.12 -0.31 1.55
N HIS A 80 -8.88 -1.41 1.68
CA HIS A 80 -8.41 -2.73 1.28
C HIS A 80 -8.85 -2.99 -0.16
N TYR A 81 -7.89 -3.02 -1.08
CA TYR A 81 -8.14 -3.22 -2.51
C TYR A 81 -7.79 -4.65 -2.92
N THR A 82 -8.80 -5.39 -3.36
CA THR A 82 -8.65 -6.74 -3.92
C THR A 82 -9.11 -6.79 -5.36
N ARG A 83 -8.31 -7.38 -6.24
CA ARG A 83 -8.66 -7.57 -7.64
C ARG A 83 -8.06 -8.86 -8.19
N ASN A 84 -8.86 -9.64 -8.90
CA ASN A 84 -8.37 -10.80 -9.67
C ASN A 84 -7.79 -10.38 -11.03
N SER A 85 -6.84 -11.16 -11.54
CA SER A 85 -6.30 -11.00 -12.89
C SER A 85 -7.41 -11.02 -13.96
N GLY A 86 -7.27 -10.20 -14.99
CA GLY A 86 -8.21 -10.05 -16.11
C GLY A 86 -9.29 -8.96 -15.94
N LEU A 87 -9.43 -8.36 -14.75
CA LEU A 87 -10.40 -7.27 -14.50
C LEU A 87 -9.81 -5.88 -14.81
N SER A 88 -10.59 -4.79 -14.84
CA SER A 88 -10.07 -3.44 -15.19
C SER A 88 -10.48 -2.33 -14.21
N THR A 89 -10.96 -2.67 -13.02
CA THR A 89 -11.35 -1.69 -12.00
C THR A 89 -10.11 -1.20 -11.26
N ASN A 90 -9.86 0.11 -11.27
CA ASN A 90 -8.78 0.73 -10.50
C ASN A 90 -9.33 1.28 -9.18
N PRO A 91 -8.55 1.27 -8.08
CA PRO A 91 -8.92 1.96 -6.86
C PRO A 91 -8.87 3.48 -7.09
N SER A 92 -9.90 4.16 -6.58
CA SER A 92 -10.06 5.61 -6.69
C SER A 92 -10.56 6.20 -5.38
N HIS A 93 -10.10 7.40 -5.05
CA HIS A 93 -10.47 8.10 -3.82
C HIS A 93 -10.76 9.57 -4.07
N GLU A 94 -11.79 10.09 -3.39
CA GLU A 94 -12.22 11.47 -3.50
C GLU A 94 -11.73 12.28 -2.31
N TYR A 95 -10.99 13.35 -2.59
CA TYR A 95 -10.63 14.36 -1.61
C TYR A 95 -11.58 15.54 -1.68
N THR A 96 -11.90 16.14 -0.54
CA THR A 96 -12.76 17.34 -0.48
C THR A 96 -12.08 18.60 -0.99
N ILE A 97 -10.74 18.64 -0.97
CA ILE A 97 -9.90 19.74 -1.44
C ILE A 97 -8.66 19.18 -2.10
N GLY A 98 -8.24 19.84 -3.19
CA GLY A 98 -7.00 19.51 -3.86
C GLY A 98 -5.74 19.99 -3.15
N ASN A 99 -5.08 19.13 -2.37
CA ASN A 99 -3.80 19.43 -1.72
C ASN A 99 -2.85 18.24 -1.76
N GLU A 100 -1.57 18.47 -1.44
CA GLU A 100 -0.58 17.40 -1.42
C GLU A 100 -0.99 16.23 -0.50
N LYS A 101 -0.81 15.00 -0.99
CA LYS A 101 -1.06 13.75 -0.28
C LYS A 101 0.13 12.82 -0.38
N ILE A 102 0.43 12.19 0.75
CA ILE A 102 1.36 11.06 0.83
C ILE A 102 0.51 9.80 0.78
N ILE A 103 0.56 9.08 -0.33
CA ILE A 103 -0.14 7.82 -0.52
C ILE A 103 0.82 6.67 -0.25
N LYS A 104 0.38 5.70 0.55
CA LYS A 104 1.18 4.53 0.93
C LYS A 104 0.46 3.24 0.54
N ILE A 105 1.18 2.30 -0.05
CA ILE A 105 0.65 1.01 -0.48
C ILE A 105 1.47 -0.11 0.16
N TYR A 106 0.81 -1.10 0.78
CA TYR A 106 1.43 -2.29 1.37
C TYR A 106 0.61 -3.55 1.06
N GLY A 107 1.22 -4.73 1.17
CA GLY A 107 0.67 -5.98 0.65
C GLY A 107 0.97 -6.23 -0.84
N THR A 108 0.14 -7.03 -1.50
CA THR A 108 0.36 -7.51 -2.88
C THR A 108 -0.04 -6.46 -3.91
N PHE A 109 0.95 -5.68 -4.37
CA PHE A 109 0.80 -4.65 -5.42
C PHE A 109 1.82 -4.85 -6.56
N PRO A 110 1.57 -5.79 -7.48
CA PRO A 110 2.60 -6.29 -8.40
C PRO A 110 2.94 -5.34 -9.55
N ALA A 111 2.06 -4.38 -9.88
CA ALA A 111 2.30 -3.42 -10.95
C ALA A 111 1.47 -2.14 -10.76
N ILE A 112 2.01 -1.03 -11.25
CA ILE A 112 1.28 0.20 -11.53
C ILE A 112 1.34 0.40 -13.05
N TYR A 113 0.33 1.03 -13.65
CA TYR A 113 0.23 1.12 -15.12
C TYR A 113 -0.34 2.46 -15.57
N PHE A 114 0.44 3.54 -15.49
CA PHE A 114 0.00 4.84 -16.02
C PHE A 114 -0.18 4.85 -17.55
N GLY A 115 0.57 4.01 -18.28
CA GLY A 115 0.48 3.97 -19.74
C GLY A 115 0.95 5.28 -20.40
N SER A 116 0.73 5.44 -21.70
CA SER A 116 1.15 6.67 -22.40
C SER A 116 0.37 7.93 -21.99
N ALA A 117 -0.80 7.78 -21.38
CA ALA A 117 -1.60 8.90 -20.89
C ALA A 117 -0.92 9.60 -19.70
N GLY A 118 -0.23 8.83 -18.86
CA GLY A 118 0.50 9.37 -17.72
C GLY A 118 -0.38 9.99 -16.66
N SER A 119 0.24 10.79 -15.80
CA SER A 119 -0.41 11.69 -14.87
C SER A 119 0.54 12.84 -14.52
N THR A 120 -0.02 14.03 -14.35
CA THR A 120 0.72 15.19 -13.82
C THR A 120 0.67 15.27 -12.30
N ASP A 121 -0.11 14.41 -11.65
CA ASP A 121 -0.52 14.55 -10.26
C ASP A 121 0.45 13.81 -9.33
N ILE A 122 0.96 12.65 -9.76
CA ILE A 122 2.07 11.99 -9.07
C ILE A 122 3.36 12.83 -9.23
N LYS A 123 3.93 13.27 -8.11
CA LYS A 123 5.11 14.15 -8.06
C LYS A 123 6.37 13.41 -7.70
N SER A 124 6.32 12.44 -6.80
CA SER A 124 7.50 11.65 -6.48
C SER A 124 7.21 10.23 -6.04
N ILE A 125 8.17 9.36 -6.33
CA ILE A 125 8.35 8.09 -5.63
C ILE A 125 9.34 8.37 -4.50
N ASP A 126 8.86 8.25 -3.27
CA ASP A 126 9.61 8.59 -2.05
C ASP A 126 10.20 7.33 -1.38
N GLN A 127 9.57 6.17 -1.59
CA GLN A 127 10.07 4.88 -1.11
C GLN A 127 9.50 3.73 -1.96
N TRP A 128 10.32 2.75 -2.32
CA TRP A 128 9.86 1.50 -2.94
C TRP A 128 9.25 0.53 -1.94
N GLY A 129 9.87 0.43 -0.77
CA GLY A 129 9.39 -0.43 0.32
C GLY A 129 9.59 -1.91 0.03
N ASP A 130 8.76 -2.73 0.67
CA ASP A 130 8.81 -4.19 0.59
C ASP A 130 7.83 -4.75 -0.47
N VAL A 131 7.16 -3.86 -1.24
CA VAL A 131 6.30 -4.25 -2.35
C VAL A 131 7.12 -4.98 -3.41
N VAL A 132 6.66 -6.17 -3.77
CA VAL A 132 7.28 -7.02 -4.79
C VAL A 132 6.61 -6.75 -6.14
N TRP A 133 7.40 -6.27 -7.09
CA TRP A 133 6.98 -5.90 -8.44
C TRP A 133 7.17 -7.07 -9.41
N GLU A 134 6.18 -7.30 -10.26
CA GLU A 134 6.26 -8.29 -11.34
C GLU A 134 6.86 -7.67 -12.61
N ASP A 135 6.52 -6.42 -12.90
CA ASP A 135 7.09 -5.68 -14.03
C ASP A 135 6.93 -4.16 -13.86
N PHE A 136 7.74 -3.40 -14.61
CA PHE A 136 7.65 -1.94 -14.73
C PHE A 136 7.14 -1.50 -16.10
N TYR A 137 6.49 -2.39 -16.86
CA TYR A 137 6.10 -2.06 -18.23
C TYR A 137 5.05 -0.94 -18.23
N SER A 138 5.44 0.22 -18.77
CA SER A 138 4.65 1.45 -18.76
C SER A 138 4.21 1.93 -17.37
N ALA A 139 4.95 1.53 -16.32
CA ALA A 139 4.56 1.82 -14.94
C ALA A 139 4.36 3.30 -14.70
N PHE A 140 5.36 4.12 -15.04
CA PHE A 140 5.34 5.57 -14.90
C PHE A 140 5.51 6.30 -16.24
N SER A 141 5.11 5.63 -17.33
CA SER A 141 5.10 6.26 -18.65
C SER A 141 4.16 7.47 -18.63
N GLY A 142 4.53 8.55 -19.33
CA GLY A 142 3.73 9.78 -19.40
C GLY A 142 3.65 10.61 -18.09
N CYS A 143 4.23 10.16 -16.97
CA CYS A 143 4.23 10.92 -15.72
C CYS A 143 5.27 12.06 -15.75
N THR A 144 4.92 13.19 -16.34
CA THR A 144 5.87 14.27 -16.68
C THR A 144 6.39 15.06 -15.47
N ASN A 145 5.66 15.09 -14.36
CA ASN A 145 6.07 15.76 -13.12
C ASN A 145 6.77 14.84 -12.13
N LEU A 146 6.93 13.55 -12.47
CA LEU A 146 7.43 12.55 -11.54
C LEU A 146 8.94 12.71 -11.30
N GLN A 147 9.31 12.70 -10.03
CA GLN A 147 10.70 12.69 -9.57
C GLN A 147 11.00 11.41 -8.79
N MET A 148 12.22 10.88 -8.93
CA MET A 148 12.70 9.78 -8.11
C MET A 148 13.43 10.34 -6.88
N LYS A 149 12.84 10.20 -5.70
CA LYS A 149 13.44 10.60 -4.41
C LYS A 149 13.81 9.40 -3.54
N ALA A 150 13.21 8.24 -3.81
CA ALA A 150 13.50 7.00 -3.12
C ALA A 150 15.00 6.67 -3.14
N THR A 151 15.53 6.28 -1.99
CA THR A 151 16.91 5.82 -1.83
C THR A 151 17.03 4.30 -1.79
N ASP A 152 15.91 3.59 -1.62
CA ASP A 152 15.84 2.15 -1.78
C ASP A 152 15.63 1.74 -3.25
N ILE A 153 15.70 0.44 -3.52
CA ILE A 153 15.60 -0.15 -4.85
C ILE A 153 14.35 -1.02 -4.88
N PRO A 154 13.57 -1.03 -5.98
CA PRO A 154 12.40 -1.90 -6.08
C PRO A 154 12.80 -3.37 -6.03
N ILE A 155 11.97 -4.17 -5.37
CA ILE A 155 12.09 -5.63 -5.35
C ILE A 155 11.35 -6.18 -6.56
N ILE A 156 12.02 -6.96 -7.41
CA ILE A 156 11.46 -7.53 -8.64
C ILE A 156 11.49 -9.06 -8.56
N THR A 157 10.41 -9.73 -8.99
CA THR A 157 10.29 -11.21 -8.93
C THR A 157 11.28 -11.96 -9.82
N ASN A 158 11.83 -11.31 -10.85
CA ASN A 158 12.74 -11.91 -11.82
C ASN A 158 14.10 -11.20 -11.83
N ASN A 159 14.97 -11.53 -10.87
CA ASN A 159 16.41 -11.30 -11.02
C ASN A 159 16.95 -12.29 -12.06
N ILE A 160 17.10 -11.82 -13.30
CA ILE A 160 17.94 -12.32 -14.41
C ILE A 160 18.08 -13.85 -14.56
#